data_AF-A0A7C6AFP0-F1
#
_entry.id   AF-A0A7C6AFP0-F1
#
_cell.length_a   1.000
_cell.length_b   1.000
_cell.length_c   1.000
_cell.angle_alpha   90.00
_cell.angle_beta   90.00
_cell.angle_gamma   90.00
#
_symmetry.space_group_name_H-M   'P 1'
#
loop_
_entity.id
_entity.type
_entity.pdbx_description
1 polymer ?
#
loop_
_entity_poly.entity_id
_entity_poly.type
_entity_poly.pdbx_seq_one_letter_code
_entity_poly.pdbx_strand_id
1 'polypeptide(L)'
;MNSFNIEKLFKNIQSLLKNYDCYDVYFLDNKGKWNKNPERLKDIISSEVWFRIWASSRYYDNGELLDLFKPIVNNAHFQGLMSKFTNIADGMEIDITDTLITFEILYDLIEYQIYILNTEKYIPDWNYQEKKIQNEYLRRLDDFKKNLKTLLNDQVLFDSFFQIYKELTKNNLFNSISTTINEEIKLYEEQILLKGKLEESKKINQIYDFLSNIIDFDIGSSVTQKQALIRPFLRLLNDAINPAPIGLQFEIVSILGALKDPRCAKTLLNLLKNTSLEYTNLISNIIYALGNLQYSEISEYLKMILQLPDYIDLSSGYKQPIYDVKSEAIWSTGKLGITGRNLINEIVKYISHKDNTIKIALAWAMGMIGIKEKKEEGGVDLEILTTLLELLKDKNKKVFEESIYSLKVLGFYELIDNLNLNNIPTTPILALKPSSIGLYELSETLYHLISLKQPVVIAVTGDSGTGKTYFCESIKYGFGDISKDDILYLMRDNPAHRTIFSRMIDKKFTKDFLDPQYYTIETMDEKKLASSQVFFDFINQYSHKKLIILDGWLDEIYFYQVLKIFYQFNYLDCVVNFRTTYSTRRNNLETREGILERVRDCLRFVENPPIEETEFYRNGDVFVYNLDNSINSRL
;
A
#
# COMPACT_ATOMS: atom_id res chain seq x y z
N MET A 1 30.35 9.80 -40.66
CA MET A 1 29.30 10.36 -39.79
C MET A 1 28.91 9.27 -38.81
N ASN A 2 29.17 9.47 -37.51
CA ASN A 2 28.88 8.48 -36.48
C ASN A 2 27.37 8.19 -36.46
N SER A 3 26.97 6.96 -36.76
CA SER A 3 25.57 6.56 -36.78
C SER A 3 24.99 6.64 -35.37
N PHE A 4 24.09 7.58 -35.12
CA PHE A 4 23.25 7.55 -33.92
C PHE A 4 22.53 6.20 -33.87
N ASN A 5 22.73 5.46 -32.78
CA ASN A 5 22.15 4.14 -32.58
C ASN A 5 21.51 4.05 -31.19
N ILE A 6 20.76 2.97 -30.96
CA ILE A 6 20.02 2.81 -29.71
C ILE A 6 20.94 2.74 -28.49
N GLU A 7 22.13 2.14 -28.62
CA GLU A 7 23.11 2.07 -27.53
C GLU A 7 23.59 3.46 -27.08
N LYS A 8 23.86 4.35 -28.04
CA LYS A 8 24.25 5.73 -27.76
C LYS A 8 23.12 6.51 -27.09
N LEU A 9 21.87 6.33 -27.54
CA LEU A 9 20.68 6.93 -26.90
C LEU A 9 20.59 6.53 -25.42
N PHE A 10 20.71 5.23 -25.11
CA PHE A 10 20.61 4.75 -23.72
C PHE A 10 21.76 5.25 -22.84
N LYS A 11 22.98 5.35 -23.38
CA LYS A 11 24.11 5.94 -22.66
C LYS A 11 23.83 7.40 -22.27
N ASN A 12 23.22 8.17 -23.16
CA ASN A 12 22.86 9.56 -22.90
C ASN A 12 21.69 9.68 -21.92
N ILE A 13 20.67 8.82 -22.03
CA ILE A 13 19.57 8.72 -21.05
C ILE A 13 20.14 8.49 -19.64
N GLN A 14 21.05 7.52 -19.49
CA GLN A 14 21.70 7.25 -18.20
C GLN A 14 22.47 8.48 -17.68
N SER A 15 23.11 9.24 -18.56
CA SER A 15 23.79 10.48 -18.17
C SER A 15 22.81 11.54 -17.66
N LEU A 16 21.67 11.74 -18.33
CA LEU A 16 20.64 12.70 -17.93
C LEU A 16 19.95 12.31 -16.61
N LEU A 17 19.72 11.02 -16.41
CA LEU A 17 19.12 10.48 -15.19
C LEU A 17 19.97 10.69 -13.93
N LYS A 18 21.29 10.89 -14.05
CA LYS A 18 22.15 11.15 -12.88
C LYS A 18 21.71 12.38 -12.07
N ASN A 19 21.11 13.36 -12.75
CA ASN A 19 20.64 14.60 -12.15
C ASN A 19 19.11 14.64 -11.98
N TYR A 20 18.42 13.53 -12.28
CA TYR A 20 16.97 13.44 -12.13
C TYR A 20 16.59 13.18 -10.68
N ASP A 21 15.74 14.04 -10.12
CA ASP A 21 15.21 13.90 -8.78
C ASP A 21 13.80 13.28 -8.83
N CYS A 22 13.71 12.03 -8.37
CA CYS A 22 12.46 11.27 -8.37
C CYS A 22 11.49 11.65 -7.25
N TYR A 23 11.90 12.52 -6.33
CA TYR A 23 11.09 12.90 -5.16
C TYR A 23 10.24 14.16 -5.38
N ASP A 24 10.24 14.68 -6.60
CA ASP A 24 9.42 15.81 -7.05
C ASP A 24 8.94 15.61 -8.49
N VAL A 25 8.03 16.48 -8.93
CA VAL A 25 7.52 16.48 -10.31
C VAL A 25 8.41 17.36 -11.19
N TYR A 26 9.37 16.73 -11.85
CA TYR A 26 10.26 17.36 -12.81
C TYR A 26 9.91 17.03 -14.26
N PHE A 27 10.25 17.95 -15.16
CA PHE A 27 10.27 17.73 -16.60
C PHE A 27 11.59 18.24 -17.20
N LEU A 28 12.03 17.64 -18.30
CA LEU A 28 13.20 18.08 -19.05
C LEU A 28 12.73 19.07 -20.12
N ASP A 29 13.27 20.28 -20.13
CA ASP A 29 12.98 21.27 -21.17
C ASP A 29 13.77 21.01 -22.46
N ASN A 30 13.45 21.76 -23.51
CA ASN A 30 14.13 21.69 -24.80
C ASN A 30 15.61 22.14 -24.77
N LYS A 31 16.04 22.74 -23.66
CA LYS A 31 17.43 23.10 -23.38
C LYS A 31 18.07 22.10 -22.40
N GLY A 32 17.57 20.86 -22.32
CA GLY A 32 18.13 19.80 -21.50
C GLY A 32 18.25 20.14 -20.01
N LYS A 33 17.48 21.09 -19.49
CA LYS A 33 17.45 21.47 -18.08
C LYS A 33 16.21 20.91 -17.40
N TRP A 34 16.41 20.39 -16.19
CA TRP A 34 15.33 19.93 -15.33
C TRP A 34 14.61 21.11 -14.69
N ASN A 35 13.30 21.21 -14.93
CA ASN A 35 12.42 22.22 -14.34
C ASN A 35 11.28 21.55 -13.56
N LYS A 36 10.69 22.28 -12.62
CA LYS A 36 9.55 21.83 -11.79
C LYS A 36 8.23 22.34 -12.34
N ASN A 37 7.13 21.77 -11.83
CA ASN A 37 5.76 22.24 -12.07
C ASN A 37 5.42 22.27 -13.58
N PRO A 38 5.33 21.11 -14.24
CA PRO A 38 4.94 21.06 -15.64
C PRO A 38 3.56 21.70 -15.82
N GLU A 39 3.45 22.68 -16.71
CA GLU A 39 2.19 23.39 -16.99
C GLU A 39 1.63 23.01 -18.36
N ARG A 40 2.49 22.96 -19.38
CA ARG A 40 2.08 22.64 -20.75
C ARG A 40 1.95 21.13 -20.92
N LEU A 41 1.13 20.71 -21.88
CA LEU A 41 0.94 19.30 -22.21
C LEU A 41 2.28 18.59 -22.47
N LYS A 42 3.19 19.21 -23.23
CA LYS A 42 4.53 18.67 -23.48
C LYS A 42 5.38 18.52 -22.21
N ASP A 43 5.27 19.45 -21.26
CA ASP A 43 6.00 19.37 -19.99
C ASP A 43 5.47 18.20 -19.14
N ILE A 44 4.14 17.99 -19.16
CA ILE A 44 3.48 16.87 -18.48
C ILE A 44 3.91 15.54 -19.10
N ILE A 45 3.94 15.46 -20.44
CA ILE A 45 4.42 14.29 -21.17
C ILE A 45 5.88 14.00 -20.84
N SER A 46 6.75 15.01 -20.91
CA SER A 46 8.17 14.91 -20.54
C SER A 46 8.31 14.39 -19.10
N SER A 47 7.57 14.95 -18.16
CA SER A 47 7.59 14.52 -16.76
C SER A 47 7.23 13.05 -16.57
N GLU A 48 6.15 12.59 -17.20
CA GLU A 48 5.69 11.21 -17.09
C GLU A 48 6.66 10.23 -17.76
N VAL A 49 7.14 10.54 -18.96
CA VAL A 49 8.08 9.70 -19.70
C VAL A 49 9.38 9.51 -18.90
N TRP A 50 9.97 10.59 -18.40
CA TRP A 50 11.23 10.52 -17.64
C TRP A 50 11.05 9.76 -16.32
N PHE A 51 9.91 9.91 -15.66
CA PHE A 51 9.60 9.12 -14.47
C PHE A 51 9.53 7.62 -14.77
N ARG A 52 8.87 7.21 -15.87
CA ARG A 52 8.79 5.78 -16.27
C ARG A 52 10.14 5.21 -16.66
N ILE A 53 10.97 6.01 -17.33
CA ILE A 53 12.35 5.64 -17.66
C ILE A 53 13.16 5.40 -16.39
N TRP A 54 13.10 6.34 -15.43
CA TRP A 54 13.75 6.18 -14.13
C TRP A 54 13.25 4.94 -13.38
N ALA A 55 11.93 4.76 -13.29
CA ALA A 55 11.33 3.64 -12.57
C ALA A 55 11.76 2.28 -13.15
N SER A 56 11.78 2.16 -14.48
CA SER A 56 12.17 0.92 -15.16
C SER A 56 13.69 0.65 -15.03
N SER A 57 14.51 1.70 -14.98
CA SER A 57 15.97 1.56 -14.80
C SER A 57 16.37 0.90 -13.47
N ARG A 58 15.49 0.88 -12.47
CA ARG A 58 15.73 0.23 -11.17
C ARG A 58 15.55 -1.30 -11.19
N TYR A 59 14.78 -1.85 -12.14
CA TYR A 59 14.37 -3.25 -12.14
C TYR A 59 15.11 -4.12 -13.16
N TYR A 60 16.16 -3.60 -13.82
CA TYR A 60 16.95 -4.28 -14.88
C TYR A 60 16.14 -4.72 -16.13
N ASP A 61 14.83 -4.49 -16.17
CA ASP A 61 13.99 -4.76 -17.35
C ASP A 61 14.01 -3.57 -18.32
N ASN A 62 15.00 -3.59 -19.21
CA ASN A 62 15.13 -2.58 -20.27
C ASN A 62 14.31 -2.93 -21.53
N GLY A 63 13.57 -4.04 -21.55
CA GLY A 63 12.90 -4.55 -22.75
C GLY A 63 11.82 -3.61 -23.28
N GLU A 64 10.86 -3.25 -22.44
CA GLU A 64 9.76 -2.36 -22.83
C GLU A 64 10.24 -0.93 -23.15
N LEU A 65 11.26 -0.45 -22.42
CA LEU A 65 11.90 0.84 -22.71
C LEU A 65 12.60 0.85 -24.07
N LEU A 66 13.30 -0.23 -24.42
CA LEU A 66 13.92 -0.36 -25.75
C LEU A 66 12.86 -0.34 -26.84
N ASP A 67 11.74 -1.03 -26.62
CA ASP A 67 10.63 -1.09 -27.58
C ASP A 67 9.90 0.24 -27.74
N LEU A 68 10.01 1.17 -26.79
CA LEU A 68 9.51 2.54 -26.92
C LEU A 68 10.33 3.37 -27.92
N PHE A 69 11.65 3.15 -28.01
CA PHE A 69 12.53 3.95 -28.87
C PHE A 69 12.90 3.27 -30.19
N LYS A 70 12.87 1.93 -30.27
CA LYS A 70 13.18 1.16 -31.50
C LYS A 70 12.41 1.63 -32.73
N PRO A 71 11.07 1.86 -32.69
CA PRO A 71 10.33 2.31 -33.86
C PRO A 71 10.79 3.67 -34.39
N ILE A 72 11.32 4.53 -33.52
CA ILE A 72 11.83 5.86 -33.88
C ILE A 72 13.24 5.73 -34.46
N VAL A 73 14.17 5.14 -33.71
CA VAL A 73 15.61 5.11 -34.07
C VAL A 73 15.90 4.22 -35.28
N ASN A 74 15.17 3.11 -35.44
CA ASN A 74 15.37 2.17 -36.55
C ASN A 74 14.59 2.57 -37.82
N ASN A 75 13.86 3.69 -37.80
CA ASN A 75 13.12 4.15 -38.96
C ASN A 75 14.07 4.58 -40.09
N ALA A 76 13.81 4.15 -41.32
CA ALA A 76 14.65 4.46 -42.48
C ALA A 76 14.79 5.98 -42.75
N HIS A 77 13.82 6.77 -42.31
CA HIS A 77 13.77 8.22 -42.44
C HIS A 77 14.11 8.97 -41.14
N PHE A 78 14.63 8.29 -40.11
CA PHE A 78 14.97 8.88 -38.81
C PHE A 78 15.86 10.11 -38.94
N GLN A 79 16.95 10.05 -39.73
CA GLN A 79 17.84 11.20 -39.96
C GLN A 79 17.13 12.40 -40.61
N GLY A 80 16.18 12.12 -41.51
CA GLY A 80 15.35 13.15 -42.14
C GLY A 80 14.42 13.83 -41.13
N LEU A 81 13.78 13.05 -40.25
CA LEU A 81 12.97 13.57 -39.15
C LEU A 81 13.81 14.41 -38.20
N MET A 82 14.96 13.88 -37.74
CA MET A 82 15.89 14.59 -36.85
C MET A 82 16.24 15.98 -37.37
N SER A 83 16.60 16.10 -38.65
CA SER A 83 16.99 17.37 -39.29
C SER A 83 15.89 18.44 -39.33
N LYS A 84 14.62 18.06 -39.15
CA LYS A 84 13.50 19.01 -39.10
C LYS A 84 13.22 19.52 -37.69
N PHE A 85 13.60 18.74 -36.69
CA PHE A 85 13.44 19.07 -35.27
C PHE A 85 14.69 19.74 -34.67
N THR A 86 15.79 19.88 -35.42
CA THR A 86 17.08 20.45 -34.93
C THR A 86 17.01 21.90 -34.47
N ASN A 87 16.03 22.70 -34.92
CA ASN A 87 15.87 24.11 -34.51
C ASN A 87 15.46 24.29 -33.03
N ILE A 88 15.32 23.19 -32.28
CA ILE A 88 14.80 23.17 -30.91
C ILE A 88 15.92 23.21 -29.86
N ALA A 89 17.17 22.89 -30.21
CA ALA A 89 18.27 22.66 -29.27
C ALA A 89 19.53 23.51 -29.60
N ASP A 90 19.46 24.82 -29.38
CA ASP A 90 20.62 25.72 -29.52
C ASP A 90 21.58 25.62 -28.31
N GLY A 91 22.86 25.37 -28.57
CA GLY A 91 23.97 25.59 -27.62
C GLY A 91 24.48 24.41 -26.78
N MET A 92 24.24 23.15 -27.19
CA MET A 92 24.69 21.95 -26.45
C MET A 92 25.76 21.11 -27.19
N GLU A 93 26.42 20.21 -26.44
CA GLU A 93 27.22 19.14 -27.02
C GLU A 93 26.36 18.33 -28.01
N ILE A 94 26.87 18.14 -29.23
CA ILE A 94 26.18 17.50 -30.37
C ILE A 94 25.57 16.15 -29.98
N ASP A 95 26.20 15.41 -29.07
CA ASP A 95 25.76 14.08 -28.66
C ASP A 95 24.48 14.06 -27.79
N ILE A 96 24.22 15.09 -26.98
CA ILE A 96 22.98 15.19 -26.17
C ILE A 96 21.82 15.72 -27.01
N THR A 97 22.11 16.58 -27.99
CA THR A 97 21.14 17.16 -28.92
C THR A 97 20.34 16.08 -29.65
N ASP A 98 21.00 15.03 -30.16
CA ASP A 98 20.30 13.96 -30.86
C ASP A 98 19.31 13.18 -29.95
N THR A 99 19.67 13.06 -28.67
CA THR A 99 18.80 12.41 -27.67
C THR A 99 17.57 13.27 -27.41
N LEU A 100 17.74 14.56 -27.15
CA LEU A 100 16.62 15.48 -26.91
C LEU A 100 15.65 15.53 -28.09
N ILE A 101 16.16 15.56 -29.33
CA ILE A 101 15.30 15.54 -30.52
C ILE A 101 14.51 14.23 -30.62
N THR A 102 15.12 13.08 -30.28
CA THR A 102 14.42 11.79 -30.24
C THR A 102 13.26 11.82 -29.23
N PHE A 103 13.47 12.47 -28.07
CA PHE A 103 12.40 12.68 -27.08
C PHE A 103 11.32 13.63 -27.58
N GLU A 104 11.65 14.71 -28.28
CA GLU A 104 10.65 15.62 -28.87
C GLU A 104 9.74 14.89 -29.86
N ILE A 105 10.29 14.03 -30.71
CA ILE A 105 9.51 13.17 -31.61
C ILE A 105 8.57 12.26 -30.81
N LEU A 106 9.08 11.62 -29.75
CA LEU A 106 8.26 10.79 -28.87
C LEU A 106 7.15 11.58 -28.18
N TYR A 107 7.44 12.80 -27.71
CA TYR A 107 6.45 13.66 -27.05
C TYR A 107 5.32 14.04 -28.01
N ASP A 108 5.65 14.40 -29.25
CA ASP A 108 4.66 14.69 -30.30
C ASP A 108 3.79 13.47 -30.63
N LEU A 109 4.37 12.26 -30.61
CA LEU A 109 3.63 11.00 -30.82
C LEU A 109 2.66 10.72 -29.66
N ILE A 110 3.08 10.97 -28.42
CA ILE A 110 2.22 10.82 -27.23
C ILE A 110 1.12 11.88 -27.23
N GLU A 111 1.43 13.13 -27.55
CA GLU A 111 0.46 14.23 -27.70
C GLU A 111 -0.60 13.87 -28.73
N TYR A 112 -0.19 13.37 -29.89
CA TYR A 112 -1.10 12.88 -30.93
C TYR A 112 -2.02 11.76 -30.41
N GLN A 113 -1.48 10.78 -29.67
CA GLN A 113 -2.27 9.69 -29.09
C GLN A 113 -3.33 10.21 -28.10
N ILE A 114 -3.00 11.21 -27.28
CA ILE A 114 -3.94 11.83 -26.34
C ILE A 114 -5.11 12.48 -27.10
N TYR A 115 -4.84 13.16 -28.21
CA TYR A 115 -5.90 13.72 -29.06
C TYR A 115 -6.78 12.63 -29.68
N ILE A 116 -6.21 11.52 -30.13
CA ILE A 116 -6.97 10.37 -30.65
C ILE A 116 -7.88 9.77 -29.57
N LEU A 117 -7.36 9.52 -28.36
CA LEU A 117 -8.12 8.95 -27.24
C LEU A 117 -9.37 9.76 -26.87
N ASN A 118 -9.32 11.10 -27.01
CA ASN A 118 -10.47 11.96 -26.73
C ASN A 118 -11.44 12.12 -27.90
N THR A 119 -11.01 11.82 -29.13
CA THR A 119 -11.84 11.95 -30.33
C THR A 119 -12.58 10.65 -30.67
N GLU A 120 -12.00 9.48 -30.38
CA GLU A 120 -12.60 8.17 -30.68
C GLU A 120 -13.58 7.67 -29.59
N LYS A 121 -13.73 8.39 -28.48
CA LYS A 121 -14.68 8.04 -27.41
C LYS A 121 -16.13 8.14 -27.91
N TYR A 122 -16.92 7.09 -27.69
CA TYR A 122 -18.37 7.16 -27.90
C TYR A 122 -19.01 8.06 -26.85
N ILE A 123 -19.74 9.08 -27.31
CA ILE A 123 -20.44 10.04 -26.45
C ILE A 123 -21.92 10.02 -26.81
N PRO A 124 -22.81 9.65 -25.87
CA PRO A 124 -24.25 9.65 -26.09
C PRO A 124 -24.80 11.01 -26.55
N ASP A 125 -25.89 10.99 -27.32
CA ASP A 125 -26.39 12.21 -27.97
C ASP A 125 -26.82 13.32 -27.02
N TRP A 126 -27.21 12.96 -25.80
CA TRP A 126 -27.69 13.86 -24.77
C TRP A 126 -26.55 14.57 -24.01
N ASN A 127 -25.30 14.11 -24.11
CA ASN A 127 -24.18 14.73 -23.39
C ASN A 127 -23.51 15.84 -24.21
N TYR A 128 -24.18 16.99 -24.27
CA TYR A 128 -23.73 18.16 -25.03
C TYR A 128 -22.38 18.73 -24.56
N GLN A 129 -22.05 18.60 -23.27
CA GLN A 129 -20.78 19.08 -22.72
C GLN A 129 -19.59 18.24 -23.19
N GLU A 130 -19.70 16.91 -23.07
CA GLU A 130 -18.66 16.00 -23.57
C GLU A 130 -18.49 16.11 -25.10
N LYS A 131 -19.59 16.27 -25.85
CA LYS A 131 -19.51 16.52 -27.31
C LYS A 131 -18.78 17.81 -27.65
N LYS A 132 -18.93 18.87 -26.84
CA LYS A 132 -18.18 20.12 -27.04
C LYS A 132 -16.68 19.90 -26.85
N ILE A 133 -16.29 19.16 -25.82
CA ILE A 133 -14.90 18.81 -25.53
C ILE A 133 -14.32 17.96 -26.68
N GLN A 134 -15.05 16.94 -27.14
CA GLN A 134 -14.64 16.12 -28.30
C GLN A 134 -14.39 16.95 -29.55
N ASN A 135 -15.27 17.91 -29.86
CA ASN A 135 -15.09 18.82 -30.99
C ASN A 135 -13.86 19.74 -30.84
N GLU A 136 -13.52 20.14 -29.62
CA GLU A 136 -12.29 20.90 -29.36
C GLU A 136 -11.05 20.04 -29.62
N TYR A 137 -11.04 18.79 -29.16
CA TYR A 137 -9.95 17.85 -29.43
C TYR A 137 -9.84 17.49 -30.92
N LEU A 138 -10.96 17.41 -31.67
CA LEU A 138 -10.93 17.26 -33.13
C LEU A 138 -10.23 18.45 -33.80
N ARG A 139 -10.50 19.68 -33.36
CA ARG A 139 -9.80 20.88 -33.89
C ARG A 139 -8.31 20.84 -33.57
N ARG A 140 -7.94 20.50 -32.32
CA ARG A 140 -6.52 20.36 -31.92
C ARG A 140 -5.80 19.28 -32.74
N LEU A 141 -6.47 18.18 -33.05
CA LEU A 141 -5.94 17.11 -33.90
C LEU A 141 -5.68 17.59 -35.34
N ASP A 142 -6.60 18.35 -35.93
CA ASP A 142 -6.44 18.91 -37.27
C ASP A 142 -5.32 19.96 -37.32
N ASP A 143 -5.26 20.85 -36.31
CA ASP A 143 -4.21 21.85 -36.17
C ASP A 143 -2.84 21.19 -35.98
N PHE A 144 -2.75 20.12 -35.19
CA PHE A 144 -1.52 19.33 -35.01
C PHE A 144 -1.04 18.76 -36.35
N LYS A 145 -1.93 18.10 -37.13
CA LYS A 145 -1.58 17.53 -38.44
C LYS A 145 -1.10 18.61 -39.42
N LYS A 146 -1.76 19.78 -39.42
CA LYS A 146 -1.39 20.91 -40.27
C LYS A 146 -0.01 21.48 -39.90
N ASN A 147 0.25 21.66 -38.61
CA ASN A 147 1.54 22.13 -38.10
C ASN A 147 2.66 21.14 -38.41
N LEU A 148 2.43 19.84 -38.19
CA LEU A 148 3.37 18.78 -38.52
C LEU A 148 3.70 18.74 -40.01
N LYS A 149 2.68 18.85 -40.89
CA LYS A 149 2.88 18.91 -42.34
C LYS A 149 3.72 20.11 -42.76
N THR A 150 3.52 21.25 -42.10
CA THR A 150 4.29 22.48 -42.34
C THR A 150 5.74 22.35 -41.86
N LEU A 151 5.96 21.76 -40.68
CA LEU A 151 7.28 21.54 -40.10
C LEU A 151 8.14 20.59 -40.96
N LEU A 152 7.56 19.46 -41.38
CA LEU A 152 8.28 18.45 -42.14
C LEU A 152 8.52 18.90 -43.59
N ASN A 153 7.53 19.57 -44.20
CA ASN A 153 7.55 20.03 -45.59
C ASN A 153 7.98 18.92 -46.59
N ASP A 154 7.64 17.67 -46.28
CA ASP A 154 7.94 16.46 -47.05
C ASP A 154 6.88 15.41 -46.74
N GLN A 155 6.20 14.90 -47.77
CA GLN A 155 5.14 13.91 -47.63
C GLN A 155 5.66 12.54 -47.15
N VAL A 156 6.88 12.16 -47.55
CA VAL A 156 7.50 10.88 -47.14
C VAL A 156 7.83 10.90 -45.65
N LEU A 157 8.36 12.02 -45.15
CA LEU A 157 8.62 12.20 -43.72
C LEU A 157 7.32 12.23 -42.91
N PHE A 158 6.28 12.87 -43.44
CA PHE A 158 4.95 12.90 -42.82
C PHE A 158 4.35 11.50 -42.70
N ASP A 159 4.37 10.71 -43.77
CA ASP A 159 3.86 9.33 -43.76
C ASP A 159 4.69 8.42 -42.83
N SER A 160 6.02 8.63 -42.80
CA SER A 160 6.92 7.91 -41.90
C SER A 160 6.61 8.17 -40.42
N PHE A 161 6.30 9.42 -40.05
CA PHE A 161 5.90 9.76 -38.68
C PHE A 161 4.68 8.94 -38.22
N PHE A 162 3.65 8.81 -39.06
CA PHE A 162 2.47 8.01 -38.73
C PHE A 162 2.72 6.50 -38.80
N GLN A 163 3.72 6.04 -39.55
CA GLN A 163 4.16 4.65 -39.49
C GLN A 163 4.79 4.34 -38.13
N ILE A 164 5.64 5.23 -37.61
CA ILE A 164 6.22 5.10 -36.26
C ILE A 164 5.10 5.03 -35.22
N TYR A 165 4.13 5.95 -35.30
CA TYR A 165 2.96 5.95 -34.43
C TYR A 165 2.22 4.61 -34.42
N LYS A 166 1.93 4.03 -35.59
CA LYS A 166 1.23 2.72 -35.70
C LYS A 166 2.00 1.56 -35.07
N GLU A 167 3.33 1.63 -35.06
CA GLU A 167 4.13 0.62 -34.37
C GLU A 167 4.14 0.86 -32.84
N LEU A 168 4.19 2.12 -32.41
CA LEU A 168 4.15 2.47 -30.98
C LEU A 168 2.80 2.19 -30.30
N THR A 169 1.68 2.27 -31.01
CA THR A 169 0.37 1.91 -30.42
C THR A 169 0.25 0.43 -30.06
N LYS A 170 1.17 -0.42 -30.51
CA LYS A 170 1.28 -1.82 -30.07
C LYS A 170 2.06 -1.96 -28.75
N ASN A 171 2.76 -0.92 -28.30
CA ASN A 171 3.56 -0.91 -27.09
C ASN A 171 2.71 -0.56 -25.86
N ASN A 172 2.75 -1.42 -24.84
CA ASN A 172 1.97 -1.25 -23.61
C ASN A 172 2.36 0.00 -22.82
N LEU A 173 3.66 0.30 -22.72
CA LEU A 173 4.18 1.46 -21.99
C LEU A 173 3.74 2.77 -22.66
N PHE A 174 3.82 2.86 -23.99
CA PHE A 174 3.32 4.02 -24.75
C PHE A 174 1.83 4.26 -24.46
N ASN A 175 1.00 3.22 -24.57
CA ASN A 175 -0.43 3.32 -24.28
C ASN A 175 -0.72 3.66 -22.81
N SER A 176 0.04 3.09 -21.87
CA SER A 176 -0.10 3.39 -20.44
C SER A 176 0.25 4.85 -20.13
N ILE A 177 1.32 5.39 -20.71
CA ILE A 177 1.71 6.79 -20.52
C ILE A 177 0.63 7.71 -21.08
N SER A 178 0.19 7.49 -22.33
CA SER A 178 -0.84 8.31 -22.96
C SER A 178 -2.17 8.27 -22.20
N THR A 179 -2.57 7.10 -21.70
CA THR A 179 -3.83 6.97 -20.95
C THR A 179 -3.74 7.62 -19.57
N THR A 180 -2.64 7.47 -18.83
CA THR A 180 -2.44 8.15 -17.54
C THR A 180 -2.49 9.67 -17.70
N ILE A 181 -1.77 10.22 -18.69
CA ILE A 181 -1.76 11.67 -18.94
C ILE A 181 -3.14 12.17 -19.37
N ASN A 182 -3.85 11.39 -20.21
CA ASN A 182 -5.19 11.76 -20.64
C ASN A 182 -6.18 11.86 -19.47
N GLU A 183 -6.18 10.86 -18.59
CA GLU A 183 -7.03 10.88 -17.40
C GLU A 183 -6.63 12.01 -16.45
N GLU A 184 -5.33 12.31 -16.33
CA GLU A 184 -4.87 13.43 -15.51
C GLU A 184 -5.39 14.79 -16.02
N ILE A 185 -5.33 15.03 -17.34
CA ILE A 185 -5.81 16.29 -17.92
C ILE A 185 -7.30 16.47 -17.63
N LYS A 186 -8.09 15.41 -17.80
CA LYS A 186 -9.53 15.44 -17.49
C LYS A 186 -9.78 15.79 -16.03
N LEU A 187 -9.10 15.09 -15.11
CA LEU A 187 -9.21 15.35 -13.67
C LEU A 187 -8.81 16.79 -13.32
N TYR A 188 -7.78 17.32 -13.97
CA TYR A 188 -7.34 18.70 -13.76
C TYR A 188 -8.36 19.73 -14.29
N GLU A 189 -8.91 19.52 -15.48
CA GLU A 189 -9.95 20.38 -16.05
C GLU A 189 -11.23 20.38 -15.20
N GLU A 190 -11.64 19.21 -14.71
CA GLU A 190 -12.75 19.07 -13.76
C GLU A 190 -12.47 19.81 -12.45
N GLN A 191 -11.26 19.69 -11.91
CA GLN A 191 -10.84 20.45 -10.72
C GLN A 191 -10.89 21.97 -10.93
N ILE A 192 -10.39 22.48 -12.06
CA ILE A 192 -10.48 23.92 -12.38
C ILE A 192 -11.94 24.37 -12.44
N LEU A 193 -12.79 23.59 -13.13
CA LEU A 193 -14.21 23.91 -13.27
C LEU A 193 -14.90 23.96 -11.90
N LEU A 194 -14.56 23.03 -11.01
CA LEU A 194 -15.06 23.02 -9.64
C LEU A 194 -14.51 24.20 -8.84
N LYS A 195 -13.23 24.53 -8.97
CA LYS A 195 -12.62 25.68 -8.30
C LYS A 195 -13.27 27.01 -8.70
N GLY A 196 -13.56 27.21 -9.99
CA GLY A 196 -14.31 28.38 -10.46
C GLY A 196 -15.72 28.48 -9.85
N LYS A 197 -16.41 27.36 -9.66
CA LYS A 197 -17.74 27.31 -9.02
C LYS A 197 -17.70 27.58 -7.50
N LEU A 198 -16.55 27.37 -6.85
CA LEU A 198 -16.34 27.66 -5.43
C LEU A 198 -16.13 29.13 -5.14
N GLU A 199 -15.45 29.84 -6.04
CA GLU A 199 -15.28 31.29 -5.92
C GLU A 199 -16.64 32.02 -6.03
N GLU A 200 -17.60 31.40 -6.73
CA GLU A 200 -18.97 31.90 -6.88
C GLU A 200 -19.94 31.44 -5.77
N SER A 201 -19.64 30.35 -5.05
CA SER A 201 -20.52 29.81 -4.00
C SER A 201 -19.74 29.27 -2.80
N LYS A 202 -20.05 29.77 -1.59
CA LYS A 202 -19.51 29.28 -0.30
C LYS A 202 -19.94 27.84 0.05
N LYS A 203 -19.83 26.89 -0.87
CA LYS A 203 -20.30 25.50 -0.74
C LYS A 203 -19.14 24.50 -0.81
N ILE A 204 -18.31 24.52 0.23
CA ILE A 204 -17.22 23.57 0.48
C ILE A 204 -17.70 22.10 0.40
N ASN A 205 -18.95 21.82 0.77
CA ASN A 205 -19.53 20.47 0.76
C ASN A 205 -19.55 19.80 -0.63
N GLN A 206 -19.67 20.56 -1.72
CA GLN A 206 -19.67 19.98 -3.07
C GLN A 206 -18.30 19.45 -3.50
N ILE A 207 -17.22 20.00 -2.93
CA ILE A 207 -15.85 19.46 -3.10
C ILE A 207 -15.72 18.17 -2.33
N TYR A 208 -16.21 18.13 -1.08
CA TYR A 208 -16.19 16.92 -0.28
C TYR A 208 -17.00 15.82 -0.96
N ASP A 209 -18.16 16.12 -1.54
CA ASP A 209 -18.94 15.12 -2.28
C ASP A 209 -18.22 14.64 -3.55
N PHE A 210 -17.58 15.54 -4.32
CA PHE A 210 -16.82 15.17 -5.52
C PHE A 210 -15.57 14.35 -5.18
N LEU A 211 -14.80 14.81 -4.20
CA LEU A 211 -13.59 14.13 -3.76
C LEU A 211 -13.94 12.84 -3.04
N SER A 212 -15.00 12.81 -2.21
CA SER A 212 -15.54 11.54 -1.69
C SER A 212 -15.93 10.62 -2.82
N ASN A 213 -16.55 11.07 -3.91
CA ASN A 213 -16.83 10.20 -5.06
C ASN A 213 -15.56 9.73 -5.82
N ILE A 214 -14.46 10.51 -5.79
CA ILE A 214 -13.14 10.12 -6.32
C ILE A 214 -12.35 9.26 -5.32
N ILE A 215 -12.67 9.33 -4.03
CA ILE A 215 -12.03 8.60 -2.91
C ILE A 215 -12.75 7.27 -2.66
N ASP A 216 -14.09 7.25 -2.75
CA ASP A 216 -14.99 6.10 -2.84
C ASP A 216 -14.83 5.37 -4.18
N PHE A 217 -13.93 5.85 -5.04
CA PHE A 217 -13.46 5.15 -6.22
C PHE A 217 -12.79 3.86 -5.75
N ASP A 218 -13.58 2.81 -5.83
CA ASP A 218 -13.31 1.48 -5.35
C ASP A 218 -11.84 1.10 -5.55
N ILE A 219 -11.25 0.46 -4.54
CA ILE A 219 -9.88 -0.02 -4.55
C ILE A 219 -9.61 -0.97 -5.75
N GLY A 220 -10.65 -1.41 -6.47
CA GLY A 220 -10.61 -2.11 -7.75
C GLY A 220 -10.42 -1.28 -9.04
N SER A 221 -10.26 0.04 -8.98
CA SER A 221 -9.96 0.87 -10.16
C SER A 221 -8.60 0.54 -10.80
N SER A 222 -8.50 0.70 -12.13
CA SER A 222 -7.29 0.38 -12.89
C SER A 222 -6.09 1.20 -12.39
N VAL A 223 -4.89 0.59 -12.37
CA VAL A 223 -3.62 1.20 -11.91
C VAL A 223 -3.37 2.57 -12.57
N THR A 224 -3.78 2.72 -13.84
CA THR A 224 -3.68 3.94 -14.65
C THR A 224 -4.49 5.11 -14.08
N GLN A 225 -5.73 4.87 -13.61
CA GLN A 225 -6.59 5.92 -13.05
C GLN A 225 -6.05 6.42 -11.71
N LYS A 226 -5.49 5.52 -10.91
CA LYS A 226 -4.85 5.84 -9.63
C LYS A 226 -3.61 6.72 -9.80
N GLN A 227 -2.80 6.45 -10.83
CA GLN A 227 -1.60 7.24 -11.13
C GLN A 227 -1.91 8.64 -11.68
N ALA A 228 -3.05 8.80 -12.38
CA ALA A 228 -3.49 10.09 -12.90
C ALA A 228 -3.84 11.11 -11.81
N LEU A 229 -4.09 10.67 -10.57
CA LEU A 229 -4.43 11.53 -9.43
C LEU A 229 -3.23 12.30 -8.85
N ILE A 230 -2.00 11.86 -9.13
CA ILE A 230 -0.79 12.36 -8.45
C ILE A 230 -0.62 13.87 -8.67
N ARG A 231 -0.39 14.31 -9.91
CA ARG A 231 -0.12 15.73 -10.20
C ARG A 231 -1.29 16.66 -9.81
N PRO A 232 -2.56 16.33 -10.08
CA PRO A 232 -3.70 17.14 -9.64
C PRO A 232 -3.73 17.33 -8.12
N PHE A 233 -3.50 16.26 -7.35
CA PHE A 233 -3.45 16.35 -5.88
C PHE A 233 -2.24 17.10 -5.36
N LEU A 234 -1.05 16.92 -5.95
CA LEU A 234 0.13 17.69 -5.57
C LEU A 234 -0.06 19.19 -5.85
N ARG A 235 -0.75 19.56 -6.93
CA ARG A 235 -1.11 20.95 -7.22
C ARG A 235 -2.06 21.53 -6.16
N LEU A 236 -3.06 20.77 -5.72
CA LEU A 236 -3.98 21.19 -4.65
C LEU A 236 -3.25 21.40 -3.31
N LEU A 237 -2.30 20.53 -2.97
CA LEU A 237 -1.52 20.67 -1.73
C LEU A 237 -0.52 21.84 -1.78
N ASN A 238 0.00 22.18 -2.96
CA ASN A 238 0.95 23.27 -3.15
C ASN A 238 0.29 24.64 -3.42
N ASP A 239 -1.04 24.73 -3.44
CA ASP A 239 -1.76 25.99 -3.68
C ASP A 239 -1.63 26.94 -2.48
N ALA A 240 -0.67 27.85 -2.56
CA ALA A 240 -0.43 28.85 -1.52
C ALA A 240 -1.49 29.96 -1.49
N ILE A 241 -2.25 30.16 -2.57
CA ILE A 241 -3.24 31.24 -2.69
C ILE A 241 -4.53 30.82 -1.99
N ASN A 242 -5.00 29.61 -2.30
CA ASN A 242 -6.21 29.01 -1.71
C ASN A 242 -5.87 27.61 -1.18
N PRO A 243 -5.24 27.52 0.01
CA PRO A 243 -4.84 26.23 0.55
C PRO A 243 -6.05 25.33 0.78
N ALA A 244 -5.92 24.05 0.43
CA ALA A 244 -6.95 23.07 0.67
C ALA A 244 -7.34 23.02 2.17
N PRO A 245 -8.63 22.85 2.52
CA PRO A 245 -9.04 22.64 3.90
C PRO A 245 -8.32 21.43 4.51
N ILE A 246 -8.06 21.44 5.82
CA ILE A 246 -7.28 20.41 6.51
C ILE A 246 -7.89 19.01 6.35
N GLY A 247 -9.22 18.89 6.42
CA GLY A 247 -9.90 17.62 6.16
C GLY A 247 -9.62 17.08 4.75
N LEU A 248 -9.56 17.98 3.76
CA LEU A 248 -9.20 17.59 2.40
C LEU A 248 -7.70 17.25 2.26
N GLN A 249 -6.82 18.00 2.91
CA GLN A 249 -5.40 17.67 2.94
C GLN A 249 -5.18 16.25 3.49
N PHE A 250 -5.93 15.89 4.54
CA PHE A 250 -5.88 14.55 5.12
C PHE A 250 -6.23 13.45 4.12
N GLU A 251 -7.36 13.59 3.42
CA GLU A 251 -7.80 12.62 2.41
C GLU A 251 -6.80 12.48 1.27
N ILE A 252 -6.31 13.62 0.75
CA ILE A 252 -5.32 13.63 -0.32
C ILE A 252 -4.05 12.88 0.12
N VAL A 253 -3.54 13.15 1.32
CA VAL A 253 -2.35 12.47 1.87
C VAL A 253 -2.59 10.98 2.01
N SER A 254 -3.77 10.55 2.46
CA SER A 254 -4.14 9.12 2.55
C SER A 254 -4.03 8.43 1.20
N ILE A 255 -4.56 9.05 0.14
CA ILE A 255 -4.50 8.50 -1.21
C ILE A 255 -3.07 8.47 -1.72
N LEU A 256 -2.35 9.59 -1.63
CA LEU A 256 -0.95 9.68 -2.10
C LEU A 256 -0.05 8.67 -1.37
N GLY A 257 -0.27 8.46 -0.07
CA GLY A 257 0.41 7.45 0.73
C GLY A 257 0.13 6.02 0.27
N ALA A 258 -1.12 5.73 -0.11
CA ALA A 258 -1.50 4.43 -0.67
C ALA A 258 -0.93 4.18 -2.08
N LEU A 259 -0.77 5.23 -2.90
CA LEU A 259 -0.16 5.15 -4.23
C LEU A 259 1.34 4.81 -4.21
N LYS A 260 2.03 5.15 -3.12
CA LYS A 260 3.48 4.93 -2.93
C LYS A 260 4.34 5.48 -4.08
N ASP A 261 3.91 6.57 -4.71
CA ASP A 261 4.68 7.26 -5.75
C ASP A 261 5.70 8.23 -5.12
N PRO A 262 7.01 8.10 -5.40
CA PRO A 262 8.04 8.91 -4.77
C PRO A 262 7.95 10.40 -5.13
N ARG A 263 7.32 10.78 -6.26
CA ARG A 263 7.19 12.18 -6.68
C ARG A 263 6.40 13.03 -5.68
N CYS A 264 5.64 12.40 -4.80
CA CYS A 264 4.89 13.06 -3.74
C CYS A 264 5.77 13.53 -2.57
N ALA A 265 6.97 12.97 -2.38
CA ALA A 265 7.72 13.07 -1.13
C ALA A 265 8.08 14.51 -0.75
N LYS A 266 8.60 15.34 -1.67
CA LYS A 266 8.95 16.73 -1.36
C LYS A 266 7.75 17.60 -1.02
N THR A 267 6.65 17.43 -1.75
CA THR A 267 5.40 18.14 -1.48
C THR A 267 4.86 17.76 -0.10
N LEU A 268 4.85 16.46 0.23
CA LEU A 268 4.44 15.97 1.54
C LEU A 268 5.33 16.48 2.67
N LEU A 269 6.66 16.51 2.49
CA LEU A 269 7.58 17.08 3.48
C LEU A 269 7.36 18.59 3.69
N ASN A 270 7.11 19.34 2.62
CA ASN A 270 6.80 20.76 2.72
C ASN A 270 5.47 20.99 3.45
N LEU A 271 4.45 20.19 3.13
CA LEU A 271 3.17 20.22 3.85
C LEU A 271 3.37 19.92 5.34
N LEU A 272 4.16 18.90 5.69
CA LEU A 272 4.48 18.52 7.06
C LEU A 272 5.12 19.68 7.84
N LYS A 273 6.08 20.38 7.22
CA LYS A 273 6.78 21.54 7.81
C LYS A 273 5.86 22.73 8.06
N ASN A 274 4.85 22.90 7.23
CA ASN A 274 3.91 24.04 7.29
C ASN A 274 2.64 23.73 8.08
N THR A 275 2.42 22.48 8.49
CA THR A 275 1.23 22.06 9.23
C THR A 275 1.39 22.37 10.72
N SER A 276 0.37 22.99 11.32
CA SER A 276 0.31 23.23 12.76
C SER A 276 0.30 21.91 13.55
N LEU A 277 1.04 21.87 14.67
CA LEU A 277 1.16 20.67 15.52
C LEU A 277 -0.18 20.20 16.12
N GLU A 278 -1.20 21.05 16.15
CA GLU A 278 -2.55 20.71 16.61
C GLU A 278 -3.23 19.65 15.73
N TYR A 279 -2.82 19.52 14.46
CA TYR A 279 -3.40 18.55 13.52
C TYR A 279 -2.66 17.21 13.55
N THR A 280 -2.68 16.54 14.72
CA THR A 280 -1.93 15.29 14.97
C THR A 280 -2.26 14.16 13.99
N ASN A 281 -3.51 14.06 13.52
CA ASN A 281 -3.94 13.04 12.55
C ASN A 281 -3.28 13.27 11.19
N LEU A 282 -3.31 14.50 10.68
CA LEU A 282 -2.68 14.87 9.42
C LEU A 282 -1.16 14.67 9.49
N ILE A 283 -0.53 15.13 10.57
CA ILE A 283 0.92 14.94 10.79
C ILE A 283 1.28 13.45 10.81
N SER A 284 0.53 12.63 11.56
CA SER A 284 0.76 11.18 11.59
C SER A 284 0.63 10.55 10.20
N ASN A 285 -0.37 10.97 9.43
CA ASN A 285 -0.62 10.44 8.08
C ASN A 285 0.50 10.84 7.09
N ILE A 286 0.99 12.08 7.17
CA ILE A 286 2.10 12.54 6.33
C ILE A 286 3.39 11.79 6.71
N ILE A 287 3.69 11.63 8.01
CA ILE A 287 4.85 10.85 8.47
C ILE A 287 4.75 9.41 7.99
N TYR A 288 3.58 8.78 8.11
CA TYR A 288 3.32 7.44 7.62
C TYR A 288 3.60 7.32 6.11
N ALA A 289 3.06 8.24 5.30
CA ALA A 289 3.24 8.26 3.86
C ALA A 289 4.73 8.43 3.48
N LEU A 290 5.43 9.39 4.09
CA LEU A 290 6.85 9.62 3.84
C LEU A 290 7.74 8.45 4.31
N GLY A 291 7.39 7.80 5.42
CA GLY A 291 8.04 6.58 5.89
C GLY A 291 7.88 5.42 4.92
N ASN A 292 6.68 5.24 4.35
CA ASN A 292 6.44 4.26 3.28
C ASN A 292 7.27 4.53 2.02
N LEU A 293 7.48 5.81 1.69
CA LEU A 293 8.33 6.24 0.58
C LEU A 293 9.84 6.16 0.89
N GLN A 294 10.20 5.86 2.15
CA GLN A 294 11.60 5.83 2.64
C GLN A 294 12.34 7.15 2.36
N TYR A 295 11.65 8.28 2.49
CA TYR A 295 12.21 9.59 2.14
C TYR A 295 13.12 10.15 3.24
N SER A 296 14.44 10.08 3.06
CA SER A 296 15.44 10.37 4.09
C SER A 296 15.46 11.82 4.60
N GLU A 297 15.05 12.80 3.81
CA GLU A 297 15.03 14.21 4.24
C GLU A 297 14.00 14.48 5.37
N ILE A 298 13.10 13.53 5.67
CA ILE A 298 12.19 13.66 6.81
C ILE A 298 12.91 13.57 8.17
N SER A 299 14.13 13.01 8.23
CA SER A 299 14.82 12.71 9.50
C SER A 299 14.95 13.93 10.42
N GLU A 300 15.21 15.12 9.87
CA GLU A 300 15.29 16.36 10.66
C GLU A 300 13.96 16.72 11.32
N TYR A 301 12.85 16.52 10.62
CA TYR A 301 11.52 16.74 11.19
C TYR A 301 11.18 15.69 12.24
N LEU A 302 11.52 14.42 11.99
CA LEU A 302 11.34 13.35 12.98
C LEU A 302 12.12 13.65 14.26
N LYS A 303 13.38 14.10 14.14
CA LYS A 303 14.20 14.54 15.28
C LYS A 303 13.51 15.61 16.09
N MET A 304 13.00 16.66 15.44
CA MET A 304 12.26 17.74 16.10
C MET A 304 11.06 17.20 16.88
N ILE A 305 10.21 16.37 16.26
CA ILE A 305 9.03 15.76 16.91
C ILE A 305 9.41 14.91 18.13
N LEU A 306 10.49 14.12 18.02
CA LEU A 306 10.96 13.25 19.11
C LEU A 306 11.51 14.05 20.31
N GLN A 307 11.93 15.30 20.10
CA GLN A 307 12.42 16.18 21.17
C GLN A 307 11.30 16.99 21.85
N LEU A 308 10.10 17.06 21.25
CA LEU A 308 8.95 17.74 21.84
C LEU A 308 8.46 17.03 23.11
N PRO A 309 7.82 17.77 24.05
CA PRO A 309 7.08 17.15 25.15
C PRO A 309 5.96 16.25 24.63
N ASP A 310 5.48 15.35 25.48
CA ASP A 310 4.40 14.41 25.14
C ASP A 310 3.03 15.08 24.88
N TYR A 311 2.92 16.35 25.22
CA TYR A 311 1.72 17.15 25.05
C TYR A 311 2.07 18.50 24.46
N ILE A 312 1.20 19.02 23.61
CA ILE A 312 1.22 20.41 23.14
C ILE A 312 0.10 21.19 23.82
N ASP A 313 0.41 22.42 24.23
CA ASP A 313 -0.59 23.33 24.78
C ASP A 313 -1.32 24.03 23.64
N LEU A 314 -2.63 23.79 23.53
CA LEU A 314 -3.48 24.51 22.59
C LEU A 314 -3.93 25.85 23.17
N SER A 315 -4.30 26.77 22.29
CA SER A 315 -4.88 28.08 22.66
C SER A 315 -6.14 27.97 23.52
N SER A 316 -6.84 26.83 23.47
CA SER A 316 -7.99 26.50 24.31
C SER A 316 -7.63 26.11 25.75
N GLY A 317 -6.35 25.99 26.08
CA GLY A 317 -5.86 25.46 27.37
C GLY A 317 -5.89 23.93 27.46
N TYR A 318 -6.30 23.24 26.39
CA TYR A 318 -6.24 21.79 26.30
C TYR A 318 -4.80 21.30 26.03
N LYS A 319 -4.37 20.28 26.76
CA LYS A 319 -3.09 19.59 26.54
C LYS A 319 -3.30 18.41 25.61
N GLN A 320 -3.02 18.61 24.33
CA GLN A 320 -3.19 17.56 23.33
C GLN A 320 -2.01 16.59 23.36
N PRO A 321 -2.25 15.30 23.63
CA PRO A 321 -1.19 14.30 23.59
C PRO A 321 -0.73 14.06 22.14
N ILE A 322 0.58 13.85 21.97
CA ILE A 322 1.18 13.57 20.66
C ILE A 322 1.79 12.16 20.57
N TYR A 323 1.30 11.21 21.38
CA TYR A 323 1.80 9.83 21.43
C TYR A 323 1.73 9.13 20.07
N ASP A 324 0.61 9.28 19.36
CA ASP A 324 0.43 8.66 18.05
C ASP A 324 1.41 9.23 17.02
N VAL A 325 1.68 10.54 17.08
CA VAL A 325 2.66 11.21 16.20
C VAL A 325 4.07 10.69 16.50
N LYS A 326 4.44 10.59 17.78
CA LYS A 326 5.75 10.06 18.20
C LYS A 326 5.92 8.59 17.85
N SER A 327 4.90 7.78 18.09
CA SER A 327 4.90 6.36 17.70
C SER A 327 5.09 6.21 16.20
N GLU A 328 4.42 7.03 15.40
CA GLU A 328 4.57 7.01 13.94
C GLU A 328 5.93 7.56 13.48
N ALA A 329 6.49 8.54 14.18
CA ALA A 329 7.84 9.04 13.92
C ALA A 329 8.92 7.97 14.19
N ILE A 330 8.78 7.21 15.28
CA ILE A 330 9.67 6.08 15.58
C ILE A 330 9.50 4.98 14.52
N TRP A 331 8.26 4.66 14.16
CA TRP A 331 7.97 3.70 13.10
C TRP A 331 8.60 4.12 11.76
N SER A 332 8.39 5.37 11.35
CA SER A 332 9.00 5.91 10.12
C SER A 332 10.53 5.84 10.17
N THR A 333 11.15 6.13 11.32
CA THR A 333 12.61 5.96 11.51
C THR A 333 13.05 4.54 11.20
N GLY A 334 12.30 3.51 11.63
CA GLY A 334 12.56 2.12 11.28
C GLY A 334 12.50 1.85 9.76
N LYS A 335 11.53 2.44 9.06
CA LYS A 335 11.39 2.31 7.59
C LYS A 335 12.52 2.97 6.79
N LEU A 336 13.08 4.06 7.32
CA LEU A 336 14.25 4.73 6.74
C LEU A 336 15.51 3.84 6.75
N GLY A 337 15.54 2.77 7.54
CA GLY A 337 16.63 1.82 7.58
C GLY A 337 17.94 2.46 8.03
N ILE A 338 19.01 2.30 7.24
CA ILE A 338 20.35 2.83 7.56
C ILE A 338 20.33 4.36 7.76
N THR A 339 19.50 5.07 7.00
CA THR A 339 19.40 6.54 7.13
C THR A 339 18.73 6.97 8.42
N GLY A 340 17.93 6.10 9.06
CA GLY A 340 17.34 6.32 10.37
C GLY A 340 18.32 6.16 11.54
N ARG A 341 19.53 5.62 11.31
CA ARG A 341 20.58 5.46 12.34
C ARG A 341 20.90 6.77 13.06
N ASN A 342 20.87 7.89 12.37
CA ASN A 342 21.14 9.21 12.94
C ASN A 342 20.14 9.64 14.04
N LEU A 343 19.00 8.94 14.16
CA LEU A 343 17.97 9.19 15.16
C LEU A 343 18.02 8.21 16.34
N ILE A 344 18.91 7.20 16.35
CA ILE A 344 19.01 6.21 17.44
C ILE A 344 19.07 6.89 18.81
N ASN A 345 19.99 7.86 18.99
CA ASN A 345 20.17 8.59 20.25
C ASN A 345 18.90 9.33 20.74
N GLU A 346 17.98 9.66 19.84
CA GLU A 346 16.71 10.31 20.19
C GLU A 346 15.62 9.28 20.53
N ILE A 347 15.52 8.20 19.76
CA ILE A 347 14.48 7.18 19.97
C ILE A 347 14.76 6.28 21.18
N VAL A 348 16.03 6.04 21.56
CA VAL A 348 16.39 5.23 22.75
C VAL A 348 15.81 5.81 24.04
N LYS A 349 15.64 7.14 24.12
CA LYS A 349 15.03 7.82 25.29
C LYS A 349 13.62 7.32 25.62
N TYR A 350 12.95 6.67 24.66
CA TYR A 350 11.60 6.15 24.81
C TYR A 350 11.53 4.73 25.38
N ILE A 351 12.66 4.14 25.78
CA ILE A 351 12.70 2.75 26.27
C ILE A 351 11.83 2.51 27.50
N SER A 352 11.78 3.51 28.40
CA SER A 352 10.99 3.49 29.64
C SER A 352 9.70 4.31 29.52
N HIS A 353 9.25 4.59 28.29
CA HIS A 353 8.05 5.40 28.07
C HIS A 353 6.78 4.67 28.55
N LYS A 354 5.81 5.43 29.09
CA LYS A 354 4.57 4.87 29.64
C LYS A 354 3.65 4.25 28.59
N ASP A 355 3.69 4.77 27.37
CA ASP A 355 2.89 4.28 26.25
C ASP A 355 3.56 3.04 25.63
N ASN A 356 2.81 1.93 25.57
CA ASN A 356 3.31 0.67 25.04
C ASN A 356 3.44 0.66 23.51
N THR A 357 2.64 1.45 22.79
CA THR A 357 2.71 1.57 21.32
C THR A 357 4.04 2.18 20.90
N ILE A 358 4.49 3.20 21.64
CA ILE A 358 5.81 3.80 21.45
C ILE A 358 6.93 2.79 21.67
N LYS A 359 6.87 1.98 22.73
CA LYS A 359 7.88 0.94 23.01
C LYS A 359 7.88 -0.18 21.95
N ILE A 360 6.70 -0.57 21.46
CA ILE A 360 6.56 -1.54 20.35
C ILE A 360 7.19 -0.95 19.08
N ALA A 361 6.88 0.31 18.73
CA ALA A 361 7.47 0.98 17.59
C ALA A 361 9.00 1.08 17.71
N LEU A 362 9.51 1.35 18.92
CA LEU A 362 10.94 1.40 19.22
C LEU A 362 11.61 0.04 19.01
N ALA A 363 11.04 -1.03 19.57
CA ALA A 363 11.54 -2.40 19.41
C ALA A 363 11.65 -2.78 17.92
N TRP A 364 10.60 -2.48 17.15
CA TRP A 364 10.59 -2.76 15.71
C TRP A 364 11.61 -1.92 14.94
N ALA A 365 11.66 -0.60 15.20
CA ALA A 365 12.57 0.31 14.52
C ALA A 365 14.04 -0.09 14.74
N MET A 366 14.41 -0.47 15.96
CA MET A 366 15.74 -0.99 16.29
C MET A 366 16.11 -2.23 15.47
N GLY A 367 15.17 -3.18 15.35
CA GLY A 367 15.36 -4.37 14.51
C GLY A 367 15.57 -4.00 13.03
N MET A 368 14.73 -3.13 12.48
CA MET A 368 14.80 -2.76 11.06
C MET A 368 16.07 -1.98 10.69
N ILE A 369 16.49 -1.04 11.54
CA ILE A 369 17.74 -0.31 11.36
C ILE A 369 18.90 -1.30 11.41
N GLY A 370 18.96 -2.16 12.44
CA GLY A 370 20.06 -3.12 12.60
C GLY A 370 20.14 -4.16 11.47
N ILE A 371 19.02 -4.58 10.87
CA ILE A 371 19.01 -5.47 9.69
C ILE A 371 19.73 -4.80 8.52
N LYS A 372 19.44 -3.51 8.29
CA LYS A 372 20.07 -2.73 7.21
C LYS A 372 21.55 -2.52 7.49
N GLU A 373 21.92 -2.15 8.71
CA GLU A 373 23.32 -2.05 9.14
C GLU A 373 24.09 -3.36 8.91
N LYS A 374 23.53 -4.48 9.36
CA LYS A 374 24.17 -5.79 9.19
C LYS A 374 24.38 -6.15 7.72
N LYS A 375 23.42 -5.81 6.86
CA LYS A 375 23.49 -6.11 5.42
C LYS A 375 24.49 -5.23 4.70
N GLU A 376 24.57 -3.95 5.05
CA GLU A 376 25.40 -2.96 4.32
C GLU A 376 26.81 -2.83 4.89
N GLU A 377 26.98 -2.99 6.20
CA GLU A 377 28.24 -2.74 6.92
C GLU A 377 28.79 -3.99 7.65
N GLY A 378 28.01 -5.08 7.74
CA GLY A 378 28.45 -6.34 8.36
C GLY A 378 28.40 -6.37 9.90
N GLY A 379 27.92 -5.29 10.54
CA GLY A 379 27.78 -5.17 11.99
C GLY A 379 26.44 -4.56 12.40
N VAL A 380 26.16 -4.57 13.70
CA VAL A 380 24.97 -3.94 14.31
C VAL A 380 25.46 -3.04 15.44
N ASP A 381 24.94 -1.82 15.52
CA ASP A 381 25.23 -0.91 16.62
C ASP A 381 24.92 -1.57 17.98
N LEU A 382 25.83 -1.40 18.94
CA LEU A 382 25.65 -1.92 20.30
C LEU A 382 24.40 -1.33 20.97
N GLU A 383 24.07 -0.07 20.66
CA GLU A 383 22.92 0.62 21.24
C GLU A 383 21.59 -0.02 20.83
N ILE A 384 21.52 -0.59 19.61
CA ILE A 384 20.37 -1.37 19.14
C ILE A 384 20.20 -2.61 20.02
N LEU A 385 21.30 -3.34 20.28
CA LEU A 385 21.27 -4.56 21.08
C LEU A 385 20.92 -4.27 22.54
N THR A 386 21.55 -3.29 23.17
CA THR A 386 21.27 -2.91 24.56
C THR A 386 19.83 -2.46 24.72
N THR A 387 19.30 -1.65 23.79
CA THR A 387 17.90 -1.22 23.79
C THR A 387 16.95 -2.40 23.71
N LEU A 388 17.17 -3.34 22.78
CA LEU A 388 16.31 -4.52 22.65
C LEU A 388 16.35 -5.40 23.91
N LEU A 389 17.52 -5.60 24.51
CA LEU A 389 17.68 -6.36 25.76
C LEU A 389 17.02 -5.70 26.96
N GLU A 390 16.94 -4.36 26.99
CA GLU A 390 16.19 -3.64 28.03
C GLU A 390 14.68 -3.73 27.81
N LEU A 391 14.20 -3.63 26.57
CA LEU A 391 12.78 -3.79 26.24
C LEU A 391 12.26 -5.22 26.50
N LEU A 392 13.13 -6.24 26.44
CA LEU A 392 12.81 -7.60 26.89
C LEU A 392 12.44 -7.70 28.37
N LYS A 393 12.79 -6.72 29.20
CA LYS A 393 12.42 -6.70 30.63
C LYS A 393 11.03 -6.11 30.87
N ASP A 394 10.38 -5.59 29.82
CA ASP A 394 9.07 -4.98 29.94
C ASP A 394 7.99 -6.02 30.27
N LYS A 395 7.04 -5.64 31.12
CA LYS A 395 5.92 -6.52 31.51
C LYS A 395 4.87 -6.65 30.42
N ASN A 396 4.83 -5.72 29.46
CA ASN A 396 3.89 -5.76 28.36
C ASN A 396 4.29 -6.84 27.35
N LYS A 397 3.41 -7.84 27.19
CA LYS A 397 3.61 -8.97 26.28
C LYS A 397 3.95 -8.56 24.84
N LYS A 398 3.29 -7.53 24.30
CA LYS A 398 3.52 -7.07 22.91
C LYS A 398 4.90 -6.41 22.74
N VAL A 399 5.35 -5.63 23.73
CA VAL A 399 6.71 -5.04 23.75
C VAL A 399 7.77 -6.13 23.77
N PHE A 400 7.58 -7.13 24.64
CA PHE A 400 8.45 -8.28 24.74
C PHE A 400 8.51 -9.07 23.42
N GLU A 401 7.36 -9.42 22.84
CA GLU A 401 7.25 -10.19 21.60
C GLU A 401 7.93 -9.46 20.43
N GLU A 402 7.73 -8.15 20.31
CA GLU A 402 8.35 -7.33 19.28
C GLU A 402 9.89 -7.26 19.44
N SER A 403 10.37 -7.18 20.68
CA SER A 403 11.81 -7.16 20.98
C SER A 403 12.49 -8.48 20.64
N ILE A 404 11.84 -9.60 20.97
CA ILE A 404 12.29 -10.95 20.58
C ILE A 404 12.33 -11.07 19.06
N TYR A 405 11.27 -10.66 18.37
CA TYR A 405 11.22 -10.69 16.92
C TYR A 405 12.38 -9.90 16.31
N SER A 406 12.60 -8.67 16.74
CA SER A 406 13.73 -7.86 16.27
C SER A 406 15.08 -8.55 16.49
N LEU A 407 15.32 -9.15 17.66
CA LEU A 407 16.55 -9.92 17.94
C LEU A 407 16.68 -11.17 17.03
N LYS A 408 15.58 -11.89 16.77
CA LYS A 408 15.56 -13.03 15.85
C LYS A 408 15.93 -12.60 14.43
N VAL A 409 15.31 -11.54 13.90
CA VAL A 409 15.59 -11.08 12.53
C VAL A 409 17.03 -10.55 12.39
N LEU A 410 17.61 -9.98 13.46
CA LEU A 410 19.03 -9.62 13.51
C LEU A 410 19.98 -10.85 13.55
N GLY A 411 19.47 -12.05 13.81
CA GLY A 411 20.22 -13.30 13.86
C GLY A 411 20.73 -13.67 15.24
N PHE A 412 20.23 -13.07 16.32
CA PHE A 412 20.63 -13.36 17.71
C PHE A 412 19.84 -14.52 18.33
N TYR A 413 19.60 -15.59 17.57
CA TYR A 413 18.82 -16.75 18.03
C TYR A 413 19.43 -17.44 19.26
N GLU A 414 20.75 -17.69 19.22
CA GLU A 414 21.46 -18.35 20.33
C GLU A 414 21.41 -17.52 21.62
N LEU A 415 21.41 -16.19 21.50
CA LEU A 415 21.28 -15.30 22.65
C LEU A 415 19.91 -15.47 23.30
N ILE A 416 18.84 -15.50 22.50
CA ILE A 416 17.47 -15.69 22.99
C ILE A 416 17.33 -17.04 23.69
N ASP A 417 17.87 -18.10 23.09
CA ASP A 417 17.84 -19.45 23.66
C ASP A 417 18.60 -19.50 25.00
N ASN A 418 19.78 -18.84 25.07
CA ASN A 418 20.61 -18.80 26.28
C ASN A 418 20.05 -17.93 27.41
N LEU A 419 19.17 -16.97 27.10
CA LEU A 419 18.56 -16.10 28.11
C LEU A 419 17.59 -16.86 29.04
N ASN A 420 17.38 -18.16 28.86
CA ASN A 420 16.51 -19.01 29.69
C ASN A 420 15.14 -18.35 29.94
N LEU A 421 14.60 -17.74 28.89
CA LEU A 421 13.34 -16.98 28.97
C LEU A 421 12.18 -17.84 29.47
N ASN A 422 12.30 -19.18 29.44
CA ASN A 422 11.32 -20.15 29.95
C ASN A 422 10.89 -19.94 31.42
N ASN A 423 11.70 -19.25 32.24
CA ASN A 423 11.39 -18.99 33.66
C ASN A 423 10.66 -17.67 33.92
N ILE A 424 10.36 -16.89 32.88
CA ILE A 424 9.54 -15.69 33.02
C ILE A 424 8.07 -16.14 33.09
N PRO A 425 7.27 -15.77 34.11
CA PRO A 425 5.88 -16.23 34.23
C PRO A 425 4.97 -15.85 33.04
N THR A 426 5.46 -14.99 32.16
CA THR A 426 4.78 -14.41 31.01
C THR A 426 5.43 -14.75 29.67
N THR A 427 6.33 -15.75 29.60
CA THR A 427 7.05 -16.07 28.37
C THR A 427 6.06 -16.41 27.24
N PRO A 428 5.93 -15.54 26.24
CA PRO A 428 5.04 -15.80 25.12
C PRO A 428 5.67 -16.87 24.23
N ILE A 429 4.80 -17.63 23.56
CA ILE A 429 5.16 -18.73 22.67
C ILE A 429 6.09 -18.27 21.53
N LEU A 430 5.99 -17.00 21.11
CA LEU A 430 6.88 -16.39 20.12
C LEU A 430 8.36 -16.27 20.58
N ALA A 431 8.65 -16.44 21.87
CA ALA A 431 10.02 -16.50 22.40
C ALA A 431 10.58 -17.92 22.51
N LEU A 432 9.73 -18.92 22.34
CA LEU A 432 10.17 -20.30 22.25
C LEU A 432 10.63 -20.59 20.82
N LYS A 433 11.51 -21.58 20.68
CA LYS A 433 11.89 -22.11 19.37
C LYS A 433 10.61 -22.66 18.71
N PRO A 434 10.28 -22.27 17.46
CA PRO A 434 9.19 -22.93 16.74
C PRO A 434 9.52 -24.41 16.68
N SER A 435 8.69 -25.25 17.30
CA SER A 435 8.88 -26.68 17.15
C SER A 435 8.56 -26.99 15.68
N SER A 436 9.49 -27.64 14.97
CA SER A 436 9.16 -28.37 13.73
C SER A 436 8.14 -29.49 13.97
N ILE A 437 7.75 -29.68 15.22
CA ILE A 437 6.92 -30.72 15.76
C ILE A 437 5.46 -30.23 15.81
N GLY A 438 5.17 -28.92 15.92
CA GLY A 438 3.82 -28.37 16.17
C GLY A 438 2.77 -28.76 15.14
N LEU A 439 3.12 -28.73 13.86
CA LEU A 439 2.24 -29.15 12.77
C LEU A 439 2.11 -30.67 12.68
N TYR A 440 3.17 -31.40 13.02
CA TYR A 440 3.14 -32.85 13.10
C TYR A 440 2.22 -33.29 14.25
N GLU A 441 2.36 -32.71 15.44
CA GLU A 441 1.51 -32.99 16.59
C GLU A 441 0.06 -32.58 16.34
N LEU A 442 -0.17 -31.45 15.65
CA LEU A 442 -1.49 -31.09 15.18
C LEU A 442 -2.06 -32.17 14.25
N SER A 443 -1.27 -32.66 13.28
CA SER A 443 -1.74 -33.71 12.37
C SER A 443 -2.09 -35.01 13.11
N GLU A 444 -1.27 -35.47 14.06
CA GLU A 444 -1.55 -36.64 14.90
C GLU A 444 -2.83 -36.45 15.74
N THR A 445 -3.00 -35.28 16.37
CA THR A 445 -4.21 -34.93 17.12
C THR A 445 -5.44 -34.95 16.24
N LEU A 446 -5.37 -34.40 15.02
CA LEU A 446 -6.49 -34.43 14.08
C LEU A 446 -6.85 -35.86 13.67
N TYR A 447 -5.87 -36.71 13.33
CA TYR A 447 -6.12 -38.12 13.03
C TYR A 447 -6.77 -38.85 14.21
N HIS A 448 -6.25 -38.62 15.42
CA HIS A 448 -6.82 -39.21 16.61
C HIS A 448 -8.27 -38.77 16.85
N LEU A 449 -8.57 -37.47 16.79
CA LEU A 449 -9.91 -36.94 16.97
C LEU A 449 -10.90 -37.48 15.93
N ILE A 450 -10.47 -37.57 14.66
CA ILE A 450 -11.31 -38.07 13.55
C ILE A 450 -11.61 -39.56 13.72
N SER A 451 -10.72 -40.32 14.38
CA SER A 451 -10.97 -41.72 14.73
C SER A 451 -11.99 -41.89 15.86
N LEU A 452 -12.16 -40.87 16.71
CA LEU A 452 -13.05 -40.90 17.87
C LEU A 452 -14.46 -40.37 17.55
N LYS A 453 -14.56 -39.31 16.74
CA LYS A 453 -15.84 -38.66 16.42
C LYS A 453 -15.87 -38.07 15.02
N GLN A 454 -17.08 -37.92 14.49
CA GLN A 454 -17.34 -37.26 13.21
C GLN A 454 -18.61 -36.41 13.32
N PRO A 455 -18.59 -35.12 12.90
CA PRO A 455 -17.43 -34.36 12.43
C PRO A 455 -16.52 -33.89 13.59
N VAL A 456 -15.22 -33.80 13.33
CA VAL A 456 -14.28 -33.00 14.14
C VAL A 456 -14.38 -31.54 13.69
N VAL A 457 -14.44 -30.59 14.62
CA VAL A 457 -14.50 -29.16 14.29
C VAL A 457 -13.24 -28.46 14.76
N ILE A 458 -12.56 -27.83 13.82
CA ILE A 458 -11.38 -27.01 14.08
C ILE A 458 -11.66 -25.55 13.74
N ALA A 459 -11.13 -24.66 14.57
CA ALA A 459 -11.08 -23.23 14.29
C ALA A 459 -9.65 -22.82 13.98
N VAL A 460 -9.45 -22.18 12.83
CA VAL A 460 -8.15 -21.62 12.44
C VAL A 460 -8.25 -20.11 12.52
N THR A 461 -7.43 -19.52 13.39
CA THR A 461 -7.37 -18.07 13.60
C THR A 461 -5.96 -17.52 13.41
N GLY A 462 -5.86 -16.22 13.17
CA GLY A 462 -4.63 -15.49 12.89
C GLY A 462 -4.83 -14.47 11.78
N ASP A 463 -3.77 -13.75 11.44
CA ASP A 463 -3.81 -12.72 10.40
C ASP A 463 -4.04 -13.33 9.00
N SER A 464 -4.84 -12.66 8.18
CA SER A 464 -5.16 -13.09 6.81
C SER A 464 -4.02 -12.74 5.84
N GLY A 465 -3.74 -13.60 4.87
CA GLY A 465 -2.64 -13.41 3.92
C GLY A 465 -1.27 -13.89 4.43
N THR A 466 -1.26 -14.69 5.50
CA THR A 466 -0.05 -15.23 6.13
C THR A 466 -0.07 -16.77 6.14
N GLY A 467 0.81 -17.42 6.92
CA GLY A 467 0.79 -18.86 7.17
C GLY A 467 -0.58 -19.47 7.50
N LYS A 468 -1.53 -18.72 8.08
CA LYS A 468 -2.94 -19.18 8.21
C LYS A 468 -3.57 -19.53 6.86
N THR A 469 -3.46 -18.61 5.90
CA THR A 469 -4.01 -18.78 4.55
C THR A 469 -3.36 -19.99 3.90
N TYR A 470 -2.03 -20.09 3.94
CA TYR A 470 -1.31 -21.23 3.37
C TYR A 470 -1.71 -22.57 4.01
N PHE A 471 -1.82 -22.62 5.35
CA PHE A 471 -2.27 -23.80 6.08
C PHE A 471 -3.68 -24.23 5.64
N CYS A 472 -4.64 -23.31 5.68
CA CYS A 472 -6.01 -23.55 5.25
C CYS A 472 -6.08 -24.01 3.78
N GLU A 473 -5.31 -23.39 2.89
CA GLU A 473 -5.24 -23.76 1.48
C GLU A 473 -4.62 -25.14 1.24
N SER A 474 -3.68 -25.55 2.09
CA SER A 474 -3.02 -26.85 2.00
C SER A 474 -3.95 -27.98 2.43
N ILE A 475 -4.75 -27.77 3.49
CA ILE A 475 -5.61 -28.83 4.04
C ILE A 475 -7.00 -28.90 3.39
N LYS A 476 -7.49 -27.83 2.76
CA LYS A 476 -8.85 -27.81 2.16
C LYS A 476 -9.07 -28.85 1.05
N TYR A 477 -8.00 -29.35 0.45
CA TYR A 477 -8.05 -30.35 -0.62
C TYR A 477 -7.88 -31.80 -0.13
N GLY A 478 -7.71 -32.00 1.19
CA GLY A 478 -7.47 -33.31 1.80
C GLY A 478 -6.03 -33.46 2.30
N PHE A 479 -5.84 -34.38 3.23
CA PHE A 479 -4.53 -34.76 3.78
C PHE A 479 -4.56 -36.22 4.26
N GLY A 480 -3.52 -36.99 3.94
CA GLY A 480 -3.45 -38.46 4.06
C GLY A 480 -4.73 -39.15 3.57
N ASP A 481 -5.46 -39.83 4.47
CA ASP A 481 -6.66 -40.62 4.12
C ASP A 481 -7.96 -39.78 4.07
N ILE A 482 -7.88 -38.47 4.28
CA ILE A 482 -9.02 -37.55 4.25
C ILE A 482 -9.05 -36.87 2.88
N SER A 483 -10.14 -37.09 2.15
CA SER A 483 -10.35 -36.49 0.83
C SER A 483 -10.96 -35.08 0.95
N LYS A 484 -10.93 -34.30 -0.13
CA LYS A 484 -11.64 -33.02 -0.22
C LYS A 484 -13.12 -33.13 0.15
N ASP A 485 -13.78 -34.22 -0.23
CA ASP A 485 -15.21 -34.43 0.00
C ASP A 485 -15.53 -34.77 1.47
N ASP A 486 -14.52 -35.18 2.25
CA ASP A 486 -14.64 -35.41 3.69
C ASP A 486 -14.58 -34.10 4.50
N ILE A 487 -14.18 -32.99 3.87
CA ILE A 487 -13.93 -31.70 4.54
C ILE A 487 -15.03 -30.69 4.20
N LEU A 488 -15.46 -29.94 5.21
CA LEU A 488 -16.23 -28.71 5.05
C LEU A 488 -15.36 -27.53 5.47
N TYR A 489 -15.04 -26.64 4.52
CA TYR A 489 -14.24 -25.45 4.79
C TYR A 489 -15.12 -24.20 4.73
N LEU A 490 -15.22 -23.49 5.85
CA LEU A 490 -16.01 -22.27 6.00
C LEU A 490 -15.09 -21.11 6.36
N MET A 491 -15.18 -20.02 5.62
CA MET A 491 -14.31 -18.86 5.73
C MET A 491 -15.13 -17.63 6.04
N ARG A 492 -14.82 -16.94 7.14
CA ARG A 492 -15.52 -15.75 7.63
C ARG A 492 -15.66 -14.65 6.56
N ASP A 493 -14.62 -14.46 5.76
CA ASP A 493 -14.55 -13.40 4.76
C ASP A 493 -15.25 -13.75 3.43
N ASN A 494 -15.67 -15.00 3.25
CA ASN A 494 -16.47 -15.41 2.11
C ASN A 494 -17.95 -15.08 2.36
N PRO A 495 -18.62 -14.28 1.51
CA PRO A 495 -20.02 -13.88 1.71
C PRO A 495 -20.98 -15.07 1.91
N ALA A 496 -20.82 -16.15 1.14
CA ALA A 496 -21.70 -17.31 1.23
C ALA A 496 -21.55 -18.05 2.58
N HIS A 497 -20.33 -18.11 3.11
CA HIS A 497 -20.03 -18.74 4.40
C HIS A 497 -20.43 -17.82 5.56
N ARG A 498 -20.25 -16.50 5.42
CA ARG A 498 -20.66 -15.49 6.40
C ARG A 498 -22.15 -15.57 6.68
N THR A 499 -22.97 -15.81 5.66
CA THR A 499 -24.42 -16.05 5.80
C THR A 499 -24.74 -17.26 6.70
N ILE A 500 -23.90 -18.30 6.69
CA ILE A 500 -24.06 -19.48 7.59
C ILE A 500 -23.75 -19.07 9.02
N PHE A 501 -22.62 -18.40 9.26
CA PHE A 501 -22.22 -17.94 10.59
C PHE A 501 -23.21 -16.94 11.20
N SER A 502 -23.65 -15.94 10.42
CA SER A 502 -24.59 -14.92 10.87
C SER A 502 -25.97 -15.48 11.23
N ARG A 503 -26.35 -16.66 10.71
CA ARG A 503 -27.60 -17.34 11.12
C ARG A 503 -27.48 -18.02 12.49
N MET A 504 -26.26 -18.34 12.93
CA MET A 504 -26.00 -18.98 14.22
C MET A 504 -25.93 -17.95 15.36
N ILE A 505 -25.48 -16.72 15.08
CA ILE A 505 -25.36 -15.64 16.06
C ILE A 505 -26.72 -14.92 16.24
N ASP A 506 -27.05 -14.52 17.47
CA ASP A 506 -28.28 -13.78 17.77
C ASP A 506 -28.36 -12.45 16.99
N LYS A 507 -29.49 -12.24 16.31
CA LYS A 507 -29.78 -11.04 15.50
C LYS A 507 -29.70 -9.75 16.32
N LYS A 508 -30.11 -9.81 17.60
CA LYS A 508 -30.05 -8.65 18.51
C LYS A 508 -28.61 -8.21 18.77
N PHE A 509 -27.73 -9.19 18.96
CA PHE A 509 -26.30 -8.98 19.16
C PHE A 509 -25.62 -8.45 17.88
N THR A 510 -25.94 -8.99 16.71
CA THR A 510 -25.36 -8.51 15.44
C THR A 510 -25.77 -7.08 15.06
N LYS A 511 -26.97 -6.61 15.46
CA LYS A 511 -27.48 -5.28 15.09
C LYS A 511 -26.94 -4.17 15.99
N ASP A 512 -26.66 -4.48 17.25
CA ASP A 512 -26.21 -3.50 18.25
C ASP A 512 -24.68 -3.30 18.24
N PHE A 513 -23.90 -4.24 17.68
CA PHE A 513 -22.43 -4.24 17.81
C PHE A 513 -21.64 -4.39 16.49
N LEU A 514 -22.24 -4.78 15.36
CA LEU A 514 -21.50 -4.87 14.08
C LEU A 514 -21.58 -3.56 13.31
N ASP A 515 -20.42 -3.02 12.94
CA ASP A 515 -20.32 -1.87 12.03
C ASP A 515 -20.68 -2.28 10.59
N PRO A 516 -21.69 -1.65 9.95
CA PRO A 516 -22.09 -1.94 8.58
C PRO A 516 -20.96 -1.83 7.55
N GLN A 517 -19.92 -1.02 7.81
CA GLN A 517 -18.77 -0.85 6.92
C GLN A 517 -17.91 -2.12 6.81
N TYR A 518 -17.88 -2.95 7.86
CA TYR A 518 -17.09 -4.19 7.92
C TYR A 518 -17.97 -5.45 7.79
N TYR A 519 -19.27 -5.31 8.02
CA TYR A 519 -20.24 -6.42 8.04
C TYR A 519 -21.48 -6.08 7.20
N THR A 520 -21.52 -6.58 5.97
CA THR A 520 -22.73 -6.53 5.13
C THR A 520 -23.78 -7.50 5.70
N ILE A 521 -24.71 -7.00 6.49
CA ILE A 521 -25.86 -7.79 6.96
C ILE A 521 -26.87 -7.81 5.81
N GLU A 522 -26.77 -8.81 4.93
CA GLU A 522 -27.85 -9.07 3.97
C GLU A 522 -29.17 -9.22 4.74
N THR A 523 -30.23 -8.62 4.19
CA THR A 523 -31.57 -8.51 4.77
C THR A 523 -32.16 -9.89 5.09
N MET A 524 -31.82 -10.42 6.27
CA MET A 524 -32.39 -11.65 6.79
C MET A 524 -33.78 -11.36 7.34
N ASP A 525 -34.75 -12.13 6.85
CA ASP A 525 -36.17 -12.10 7.23
C ASP A 525 -36.36 -11.97 8.75
N GLU A 526 -37.20 -11.02 9.20
CA GLU A 526 -37.36 -10.65 10.62
C GLU A 526 -37.89 -11.77 11.53
N LYS A 527 -38.36 -12.87 10.94
CA LYS A 527 -39.08 -13.94 11.63
C LYS A 527 -38.25 -15.15 12.06
N LYS A 528 -36.96 -15.25 11.69
CA LYS A 528 -36.10 -16.38 12.12
C LYS A 528 -35.12 -15.94 13.20
N LEU A 529 -35.50 -16.23 14.45
CA LEU A 529 -34.63 -16.14 15.62
C LEU A 529 -33.44 -17.11 15.47
N ALA A 530 -32.24 -16.64 15.82
CA ALA A 530 -31.11 -17.53 16.10
C ALA A 530 -31.55 -18.47 17.22
N SER A 531 -31.67 -19.75 16.88
CA SER A 531 -32.08 -20.79 17.81
C SER A 531 -31.02 -21.87 17.75
N SER A 532 -30.76 -22.52 18.88
CA SER A 532 -29.98 -23.76 18.95
C SER A 532 -30.36 -24.75 17.84
N GLN A 533 -31.62 -24.72 17.39
CA GLN A 533 -32.11 -25.46 16.23
C GLN A 533 -31.29 -25.22 14.94
N VAL A 534 -30.96 -23.97 14.60
CA VAL A 534 -30.16 -23.65 13.39
C VAL A 534 -28.78 -24.28 13.47
N PHE A 535 -28.16 -24.25 14.65
CA PHE A 535 -26.87 -24.88 14.89
C PHE A 535 -26.96 -26.41 14.75
N PHE A 536 -27.94 -27.04 15.38
CA PHE A 536 -28.11 -28.49 15.28
C PHE A 536 -28.52 -28.95 13.87
N ASP A 537 -29.33 -28.18 13.16
CA ASP A 537 -29.68 -28.45 11.77
C ASP A 537 -28.41 -28.40 10.88
N PHE A 538 -27.52 -27.43 11.13
CA PHE A 538 -26.22 -27.35 10.45
C PHE A 538 -25.35 -28.58 10.75
N ILE A 539 -25.20 -28.96 12.01
CA ILE A 539 -24.40 -30.14 12.40
C ILE A 539 -24.99 -31.40 11.76
N ASN A 540 -26.31 -31.57 11.78
CA ASN A 540 -26.98 -32.72 11.17
C ASN A 540 -26.78 -32.76 9.65
N GLN A 541 -26.90 -31.62 8.97
CA GLN A 541 -26.66 -31.50 7.53
C GLN A 541 -25.25 -31.96 7.13
N TYR A 542 -24.25 -31.63 7.95
CA TYR A 542 -22.84 -31.93 7.68
C TYR A 542 -22.29 -33.08 8.53
N SER A 543 -23.15 -33.92 9.11
CA SER A 543 -22.76 -35.08 9.93
C SER A 543 -21.94 -36.13 9.18
N HIS A 544 -22.09 -36.18 7.84
CA HIS A 544 -21.32 -37.06 6.95
C HIS A 544 -19.87 -36.59 6.71
N LYS A 545 -19.53 -35.36 7.12
CA LYS A 545 -18.16 -34.83 6.98
C LYS A 545 -17.29 -35.36 8.11
N LYS A 546 -16.03 -35.65 7.81
CA LYS A 546 -15.04 -36.03 8.83
C LYS A 546 -14.50 -34.81 9.57
N LEU A 547 -14.33 -33.70 8.86
CA LEU A 547 -13.70 -32.48 9.36
C LEU A 547 -14.46 -31.22 8.93
N ILE A 548 -14.71 -30.32 9.87
CA ILE A 548 -15.21 -28.97 9.64
C ILE A 548 -14.13 -27.97 10.03
N ILE A 549 -13.76 -27.08 9.13
CA ILE A 549 -12.75 -26.04 9.32
C ILE A 549 -13.43 -24.68 9.34
N LEU A 550 -13.32 -23.98 10.45
CA LEU A 550 -13.77 -22.60 10.64
C LEU A 550 -12.57 -21.67 10.50
N ASP A 551 -12.49 -20.92 9.40
CA ASP A 551 -11.38 -20.01 9.11
C ASP A 551 -11.80 -18.54 9.29
N GLY A 552 -11.14 -17.83 10.19
CA GLY A 552 -11.37 -16.40 10.40
C GLY A 552 -10.38 -15.78 11.37
N TRP A 553 -10.23 -14.46 11.32
CA TRP A 553 -9.49 -13.70 12.33
C TRP A 553 -10.34 -13.57 13.59
N LEU A 554 -9.75 -13.85 14.75
CA LEU A 554 -10.43 -13.78 16.05
C LEU A 554 -10.72 -12.32 16.42
N ASP A 555 -11.98 -11.95 16.32
CA ASP A 555 -12.52 -10.69 16.80
C ASP A 555 -13.66 -10.96 17.79
N GLU A 556 -13.74 -10.13 18.83
CA GLU A 556 -14.64 -10.31 19.98
C GLU A 556 -16.11 -10.25 19.54
N ILE A 557 -16.36 -9.42 18.52
CA ILE A 557 -17.69 -9.02 18.07
C ILE A 557 -18.32 -10.10 17.18
N TYR A 558 -17.54 -10.81 16.37
CA TYR A 558 -18.09 -11.73 15.39
C TYR A 558 -17.52 -13.14 15.50
N PHE A 559 -16.27 -13.37 15.10
CA PHE A 559 -15.74 -14.72 14.96
C PHE A 559 -15.60 -15.41 16.32
N TYR A 560 -15.24 -14.69 17.38
CA TYR A 560 -15.23 -15.24 18.73
C TYR A 560 -16.61 -15.75 19.17
N GLN A 561 -17.69 -15.05 18.81
CA GLN A 561 -19.05 -15.47 19.13
C GLN A 561 -19.45 -16.74 18.37
N VAL A 562 -19.03 -16.87 17.10
CA VAL A 562 -19.19 -18.13 16.35
C VAL A 562 -18.52 -19.27 17.10
N LEU A 563 -17.25 -19.10 17.48
CA LEU A 563 -16.51 -20.14 18.20
C LEU A 563 -17.14 -20.47 19.55
N LYS A 564 -17.68 -19.46 20.25
CA LYS A 564 -18.38 -19.65 21.53
C LYS A 564 -19.60 -20.53 21.40
N ILE A 565 -20.36 -20.41 20.31
CA ILE A 565 -21.51 -21.28 20.04
C ILE A 565 -21.07 -22.73 19.86
N PHE A 566 -20.05 -22.98 19.02
CA PHE A 566 -19.49 -24.33 18.83
C PHE A 566 -18.94 -24.91 20.13
N TYR A 567 -18.31 -24.09 20.97
CA TYR A 567 -17.80 -24.49 22.28
C TYR A 567 -18.93 -24.82 23.27
N GLN A 568 -19.94 -23.96 23.40
CA GLN A 568 -21.07 -24.14 24.31
C GLN A 568 -21.86 -25.43 24.03
N PHE A 569 -21.92 -25.86 22.77
CA PHE A 569 -22.55 -27.12 22.37
C PHE A 569 -21.57 -28.31 22.31
N ASN A 570 -20.34 -28.18 22.80
CA ASN A 570 -19.29 -29.21 22.83
C ASN A 570 -18.88 -29.77 21.45
N TYR A 571 -18.94 -28.94 20.41
CA TYR A 571 -18.50 -29.33 19.06
C TYR A 571 -17.10 -28.81 18.71
N LEU A 572 -16.62 -27.73 19.32
CA LEU A 572 -15.28 -27.18 19.07
C LEU A 572 -14.20 -28.09 19.67
N ASP A 573 -13.36 -28.71 18.84
CA ASP A 573 -12.33 -29.66 19.30
C ASP A 573 -10.93 -29.08 19.37
N CYS A 574 -10.59 -28.25 18.39
CA CYS A 574 -9.26 -27.71 18.26
C CYS A 574 -9.28 -26.26 17.77
N VAL A 575 -8.42 -25.43 18.35
CA VAL A 575 -8.15 -24.07 17.87
C VAL A 575 -6.69 -24.00 17.46
N VAL A 576 -6.44 -23.66 16.19
CA VAL A 576 -5.12 -23.42 15.63
C VAL A 576 -4.95 -21.92 15.44
N ASN A 577 -4.11 -21.30 16.26
CA ASN A 577 -3.84 -19.88 16.24
C ASN A 577 -2.48 -19.57 15.61
N PHE A 578 -2.51 -18.96 14.43
CA PHE A 578 -1.33 -18.44 13.73
C PHE A 578 -0.99 -17.05 14.23
N ARG A 579 -0.09 -17.03 15.21
CA ARG A 579 0.27 -15.84 15.94
C ARG A 579 1.36 -15.06 15.22
N THR A 580 1.20 -13.74 15.19
CA THR A 580 2.14 -12.82 14.56
C THR A 580 2.44 -11.65 15.49
N THR A 581 3.64 -11.06 15.38
CA THR A 581 3.96 -9.85 16.12
C THR A 581 3.08 -8.68 15.70
N TYR A 582 3.08 -7.60 16.49
CA TYR A 582 2.37 -6.39 16.12
C TYR A 582 2.88 -5.86 14.77
N SER A 583 4.20 -5.89 14.56
CA SER A 583 4.79 -5.38 13.33
C SER A 583 4.50 -6.19 12.08
N THR A 584 4.52 -7.52 12.15
CA THR A 584 4.18 -8.37 11.01
C THR A 584 2.75 -8.07 10.55
N ARG A 585 1.79 -7.99 11.48
CA ARG A 585 0.41 -7.61 11.17
C ARG A 585 0.31 -6.23 10.55
N ARG A 586 0.97 -5.25 11.17
CA ARG A 586 0.96 -3.88 10.68
C ARG A 586 1.49 -3.83 9.24
N ASN A 587 2.62 -4.45 8.94
CA ASN A 587 3.20 -4.47 7.59
C ASN A 587 2.29 -5.16 6.56
N ASN A 588 1.60 -6.25 6.94
CA ASN A 588 0.62 -6.91 6.08
C ASN A 588 -0.55 -5.97 5.75
N LEU A 589 -1.10 -5.30 6.77
CA LEU A 589 -2.18 -4.34 6.61
C LEU A 589 -1.76 -3.11 5.79
N GLU A 590 -0.54 -2.61 5.98
CA GLU A 590 0.00 -1.51 5.16
C GLU A 590 0.20 -1.89 3.68
N THR A 591 0.39 -3.18 3.40
CA THR A 591 0.46 -3.71 2.03
C THR A 591 -0.92 -3.86 1.43
N ARG A 592 -1.91 -4.31 2.22
CA ARG A 592 -3.27 -4.59 1.76
C ARG A 592 -4.16 -3.35 1.67
N GLU A 593 -4.16 -2.52 2.72
CA GLU A 593 -5.05 -1.37 2.86
C GLU A 593 -4.42 -0.07 2.35
N GLY A 594 -3.12 0.12 2.58
CA GLY A 594 -2.37 1.32 2.16
C GLY A 594 -2.73 2.63 2.89
N ILE A 595 -3.81 2.66 3.68
CA ILE A 595 -4.33 3.84 4.39
C ILE A 595 -4.13 3.69 5.90
N LEU A 596 -3.51 4.67 6.55
CA LEU A 596 -3.13 4.60 7.97
C LEU A 596 -4.33 4.36 8.91
N GLU A 597 -5.46 5.02 8.71
CA GLU A 597 -6.65 4.86 9.57
C GLU A 597 -7.18 3.43 9.52
N ARG A 598 -7.34 2.87 8.32
CA ARG A 598 -7.76 1.47 8.13
C ARG A 598 -6.78 0.50 8.78
N VAL A 599 -5.48 0.75 8.66
CA VAL A 599 -4.43 -0.04 9.33
C VAL A 599 -4.61 0.02 10.85
N ARG A 600 -4.78 1.22 11.43
CA ARG A 600 -4.94 1.42 12.87
C ARG A 600 -6.23 0.77 13.39
N ASP A 601 -7.33 0.91 12.66
CA ASP A 601 -8.61 0.32 13.03
C ASP A 601 -8.54 -1.20 12.97
N CYS A 602 -8.02 -1.79 11.89
CA CYS A 602 -7.82 -3.23 11.80
C CYS A 602 -6.94 -3.76 12.95
N LEU A 603 -5.83 -3.07 13.28
CA LEU A 603 -4.93 -3.45 14.38
C LEU A 603 -5.61 -3.42 15.77
N ARG A 604 -6.71 -2.67 15.94
CA ARG A 604 -7.50 -2.66 17.18
C ARG A 604 -8.41 -3.87 17.31
N PHE A 605 -8.84 -4.49 16.20
CA PHE A 605 -9.80 -5.60 16.21
C PHE A 605 -9.16 -6.99 16.08
N VAL A 606 -8.00 -7.11 15.43
CA VAL A 606 -7.32 -8.41 15.22
C VAL A 606 -6.86 -9.03 16.55
N GLU A 607 -7.29 -10.28 16.80
CA GLU A 607 -6.92 -11.11 17.97
C GLU A 607 -7.36 -10.53 19.33
N ASN A 608 -8.51 -9.85 19.35
CA ASN A 608 -9.18 -9.49 20.59
C ASN A 608 -10.47 -10.32 20.73
N PRO A 609 -10.70 -11.04 21.83
CA PRO A 609 -9.79 -11.22 22.96
C PRO A 609 -8.57 -12.09 22.58
N PRO A 610 -7.42 -11.93 23.26
CA PRO A 610 -6.30 -12.86 23.14
C PRO A 610 -6.76 -14.30 23.40
N ILE A 611 -6.22 -15.27 22.67
CA ILE A 611 -6.65 -16.67 22.81
C ILE A 611 -6.51 -17.18 24.25
N GLU A 612 -5.48 -16.73 24.98
CA GLU A 612 -5.23 -17.13 26.37
C GLU A 612 -6.26 -16.57 27.37
N GLU A 613 -7.02 -15.56 26.96
CA GLU A 613 -8.11 -14.98 27.75
C GLU A 613 -9.48 -15.61 27.45
N THR A 614 -9.57 -16.44 26.40
CA THR A 614 -10.81 -17.12 26.03
C THR A 614 -11.17 -18.26 26.99
N GLU A 615 -12.46 -18.56 27.09
CA GLU A 615 -12.97 -19.71 27.85
C GLU A 615 -12.37 -21.04 27.32
N PHE A 616 -12.11 -21.12 26.01
CA PHE A 616 -11.53 -22.31 25.35
C PHE A 616 -10.17 -22.69 25.94
N TYR A 617 -9.32 -21.68 26.16
CA TYR A 617 -7.97 -21.89 26.70
C TYR A 617 -7.98 -22.13 28.21
N ARG A 618 -8.84 -21.42 28.96
CA ARG A 618 -8.87 -21.50 30.43
C ARG A 618 -9.46 -22.80 30.96
N ASN A 619 -10.47 -23.34 30.29
CA ASN A 619 -11.17 -24.54 30.75
C ASN A 619 -10.43 -25.83 30.36
N GLY A 620 -9.64 -25.80 29.28
CA GLY A 620 -8.81 -26.94 28.86
C GLY A 620 -9.57 -28.05 28.13
N ASP A 621 -10.83 -27.83 27.76
CA ASP A 621 -11.66 -28.83 27.04
C ASP A 621 -11.36 -28.86 25.53
N VAL A 622 -10.61 -27.89 25.02
CA VAL A 622 -10.30 -27.70 23.58
C VAL A 622 -8.78 -27.72 23.39
N PHE A 623 -8.29 -28.46 22.40
CA PHE A 623 -6.87 -28.45 22.07
C PHE A 623 -6.48 -27.12 21.41
N VAL A 624 -5.57 -26.36 22.02
CA VAL A 624 -5.11 -25.08 21.47
C VAL A 624 -3.67 -25.18 20.99
N TYR A 625 -3.47 -25.00 19.68
CA TYR A 625 -2.15 -24.90 19.04
C TYR A 625 -1.84 -23.45 18.73
N ASN A 626 -0.71 -22.94 19.21
CA ASN A 626 -0.22 -21.60 18.88
C ASN A 626 1.03 -21.71 18.01
N LEU A 627 0.91 -21.33 16.74
CA LEU A 627 1.96 -21.43 15.75
C LEU A 627 2.56 -20.04 15.48
N ASP A 628 3.88 -19.90 15.62
CA ASP A 628 4.62 -18.67 15.29
C ASP A 628 4.70 -18.51 13.77
N ASN A 629 4.19 -17.39 13.28
CA ASN A 629 4.14 -17.03 11.87
C ASN A 629 4.77 -15.65 11.62
N SER A 630 5.56 -15.17 12.58
CA SER A 630 6.25 -13.87 12.50
C SER A 630 7.48 -13.91 11.60
N ILE A 631 8.11 -15.08 11.45
CA ILE A 631 9.27 -15.30 10.59
C ILE A 631 8.84 -16.14 9.40
N ASN A 632 9.42 -15.86 8.23
CA ASN A 632 9.33 -16.71 7.03
C ASN A 632 10.04 -18.05 7.27
N SER A 633 9.54 -18.88 8.19
CA SER A 633 10.05 -20.22 8.45
C SER A 633 8.96 -21.24 8.18
N ARG A 634 9.04 -21.83 6.99
CA ARG A 634 8.60 -23.17 6.58
C ARG A 634 7.36 -23.71 7.32
N LEU A 635 6.18 -23.30 6.84
CA LEU A 635 5.14 -24.29 6.56
C LEU A 635 5.60 -25.14 5.37
#